data_AF-A0A7H4LGH4-F1
#
_entry.id   AF-A0A7H4LGH4-F1
#
_cell.length_a   1.000
_cell.length_b   1.000
_cell.length_c   1.000
_cell.angle_alpha   90.00
_cell.angle_beta   90.00
_cell.angle_gamma   90.00
#
_symmetry.space_group_name_H-M   'P 1'
#
loop_
_entity.id
_entity.type
_entity.pdbx_description
1 polymer ?
#
loop_
_entity_poly.entity_id
_entity_poly.type
_entity_poly.pdbx_seq_one_letter_code
_entity_poly.pdbx_strand_id
1 'polypeptide(L)'
;MELKKMLTTPPVLAAPTKKEPMLLYIAATSRVVSTVIVVQRPEEGRAQLVQRPVYYLSEVLSTSKQNYPHYQKMCYGVYFAAKKLKPYFQEHPITVVCTAPLAEIIGSRDASGRVAKWAIALAPYTIFYQPRTAIKSQALADFLVDWAETQYLPPDTDSTHWRMHFDGSKMRTGLGAGIVLTSPKGDKLRYTWQIHFAASNNVAEYEALIHGLRLAKELGIRRILCYGDSDLVVQQSSGDWDAKDANMASYRFLVQQISGYFEGCEFLHSNGQVERANGLILSGIKPRLVVPLERSAGCWLDELPAVLWSLRTTPNKSTGFPPFFLVYGAEAVIPTDIEFDSPWVTMYTEAEAKEAREDGVDQLEEGWLLALSRSAIYQQGLRRYHNRKVKPRSFQEGDLVLRLIQRTAGQHKLLAPWEGPFVISKALGNDSYYLIDAQKPRACKRDDSGKESERPWNANLLRRFYS
;
A
#
# COMPACT_ATOMS: atom_id res chain seq x y z
N MET A 1 -28.77 9.88 13.48
CA MET A 1 -29.65 9.49 12.34
C MET A 1 -30.01 10.66 11.42
N GLU A 2 -30.17 11.90 11.90
CA GLU A 2 -30.50 13.05 11.04
C GLU A 2 -29.40 13.41 10.02
N LEU A 3 -28.12 13.36 10.38
CA LEU A 3 -27.00 13.69 9.48
C LEU A 3 -26.93 12.74 8.27
N LYS A 4 -27.13 11.43 8.49
CA LYS A 4 -27.16 10.42 7.42
C LYS A 4 -28.32 10.69 6.46
N LYS A 5 -29.50 11.04 6.98
CA LYS A 5 -30.68 11.43 6.19
C LYS A 5 -30.44 12.73 5.41
N MET A 6 -29.76 13.73 5.99
CA MET A 6 -29.40 14.98 5.30
C MET A 6 -28.37 14.79 4.17
N LEU A 7 -27.50 13.79 4.27
CA LEU A 7 -26.47 13.50 3.25
C LEU A 7 -26.98 12.56 2.15
N THR A 8 -27.95 11.68 2.45
CA THR A 8 -28.55 10.75 1.46
C THR A 8 -29.77 11.32 0.75
N THR A 9 -30.31 12.45 1.22
CA THR A 9 -31.34 13.22 0.51
C THR A 9 -30.61 14.34 -0.23
N PRO A 10 -30.81 14.54 -1.54
CA PRO A 10 -30.06 15.55 -2.29
C PRO A 10 -30.21 16.92 -1.61
N PRO A 11 -29.11 17.54 -1.13
CA PRO A 11 -29.21 18.88 -0.60
C PRO A 11 -29.53 19.81 -1.76
N VAL A 12 -30.77 20.31 -1.80
CA VAL A 12 -31.14 21.41 -2.68
C VAL A 12 -30.33 22.61 -2.21
N LEU A 13 -29.16 22.83 -2.83
CA LEU A 13 -28.37 24.04 -2.63
C LEU A 13 -29.32 25.23 -2.78
N ALA A 14 -29.34 26.12 -1.79
CA ALA A 14 -30.22 27.27 -1.83
C ALA A 14 -29.63 28.30 -2.79
N ALA A 15 -30.38 28.67 -3.82
CA ALA A 15 -30.04 29.84 -4.63
C ALA A 15 -30.10 31.10 -3.75
N PRO A 16 -29.06 31.94 -3.74
CA PRO A 16 -29.04 33.16 -2.95
C PRO A 16 -30.00 34.21 -3.52
N THR A 17 -30.66 34.98 -2.65
CA THR A 17 -31.48 36.13 -3.06
C THR A 17 -30.72 37.43 -2.91
N LYS A 18 -31.04 38.45 -3.72
CA LYS A 18 -30.26 39.69 -3.83
C LYS A 18 -30.03 40.35 -2.45
N LYS A 19 -28.77 40.61 -2.11
CA LYS A 19 -28.33 41.20 -0.83
C LYS A 19 -28.74 40.44 0.43
N GLU A 20 -29.10 39.15 0.33
CA GLU A 20 -29.41 38.29 1.48
C GLU A 20 -28.16 38.10 2.35
N PRO A 21 -28.25 38.26 3.69
CA PRO A 21 -27.13 38.04 4.59
C PRO A 21 -26.76 36.55 4.65
N MET A 22 -25.46 36.27 4.58
CA MET A 22 -24.93 34.91 4.57
C MET A 22 -24.05 34.64 5.77
N LEU A 23 -24.01 33.39 6.20
CA LEU A 23 -23.13 32.91 7.25
C LEU A 23 -22.03 32.05 6.63
N LEU A 24 -20.78 32.33 7.01
CA LEU A 24 -19.61 31.55 6.64
C LEU A 24 -19.14 30.73 7.84
N TYR A 25 -19.22 29.42 7.73
CA TYR A 25 -18.63 28.47 8.68
C TYR A 25 -17.28 28.01 8.16
N ILE A 26 -16.30 27.87 9.06
CA ILE A 26 -14.92 27.53 8.72
C ILE A 26 -14.45 26.42 9.65
N ALA A 27 -13.81 25.41 9.06
CA ALA A 27 -13.09 24.37 9.77
C ALA A 27 -11.70 24.24 9.16
N ALA A 28 -10.69 24.02 10.00
CA ALA A 28 -9.31 23.87 9.56
C ALA A 28 -8.61 22.81 10.39
N THR A 29 -7.88 21.92 9.75
CA THR A 29 -7.01 20.93 10.41
C THR A 29 -5.54 21.16 10.05
N SER A 30 -4.71 20.15 10.32
CA SER A 30 -3.29 20.19 9.99
C SER A 30 -3.08 20.40 8.47
N ARG A 31 -3.97 19.81 7.66
CA ARG A 31 -3.80 19.60 6.21
C ARG A 31 -4.86 20.23 5.34
N VAL A 32 -6.07 20.44 5.84
CA VAL A 32 -7.21 20.88 5.03
C VAL A 32 -7.87 22.08 5.67
N VAL A 33 -8.40 22.97 4.84
CA VAL A 33 -9.32 24.02 5.26
C VAL A 33 -10.60 23.87 4.46
N SER A 34 -11.73 23.86 5.15
CA SER A 34 -13.07 23.83 4.56
C SER A 34 -13.86 25.03 5.03
N THR A 35 -14.68 25.56 4.13
CA THR A 35 -15.59 26.65 4.38
C THR A 35 -16.96 26.35 3.76
N VAL A 36 -18.02 26.71 4.48
CA VAL A 36 -19.40 26.48 4.05
C VAL A 36 -20.16 27.79 4.16
N ILE A 37 -20.78 28.21 3.05
CA ILE A 37 -21.69 29.36 3.02
C ILE A 37 -23.11 28.87 3.17
N VAL A 38 -23.85 29.45 4.11
CA VAL A 38 -25.25 29.13 4.36
C VAL A 38 -26.11 30.39 4.47
N VAL A 39 -27.38 30.27 4.08
CA VAL A 39 -28.42 31.29 4.31
C VAL A 39 -29.39 30.81 5.39
N GLN A 40 -29.94 31.73 6.16
CA GLN A 40 -30.96 31.43 7.17
C GLN A 40 -32.34 31.82 6.65
N ARG A 41 -33.26 30.84 6.58
CA ARG A 41 -34.64 31.06 6.14
C ARG A 41 -35.63 30.46 7.13
N PRO A 42 -36.81 31.09 7.32
CA PRO A 42 -37.90 30.47 8.08
C PRO A 42 -38.41 29.24 7.31
N GLU A 43 -38.80 28.19 8.05
CA GLU A 43 -39.41 26.98 7.50
C GLU A 43 -40.69 26.69 8.29
N GLU A 44 -41.79 26.40 7.60
CA GLU A 44 -43.08 26.11 8.24
C GLU A 44 -42.94 24.93 9.21
N GLY A 45 -43.35 25.14 10.47
CA GLY A 45 -43.25 24.13 11.53
C GLY A 45 -41.97 24.16 12.38
N ARG A 46 -41.02 25.08 12.13
CA ARG A 46 -39.83 25.26 12.99
C ARG A 46 -39.75 26.67 13.57
N ALA A 47 -39.64 26.77 14.90
CA ALA A 47 -39.53 28.03 15.63
C ALA A 47 -38.18 28.76 15.40
N GLN A 48 -37.15 28.06 14.90
CA GLN A 48 -35.85 28.64 14.60
C GLN A 48 -35.60 28.69 13.08
N LEU A 49 -34.93 29.75 12.63
CA LEU A 49 -34.47 29.88 11.25
C LEU A 49 -33.56 28.70 10.87
N VAL A 50 -33.88 28.07 9.75
CA VAL A 50 -33.18 26.89 9.22
C VAL A 50 -32.04 27.37 8.32
N GLN A 51 -30.86 26.80 8.55
CA GLN A 51 -29.68 27.08 7.74
C GLN A 51 -29.67 26.18 6.51
N ARG A 52 -29.71 26.78 5.33
CA ARG A 52 -29.60 26.08 4.05
C ARG A 52 -28.24 26.36 3.41
N PRO A 53 -27.48 25.33 3.02
CA PRO A 53 -26.21 25.50 2.37
C PRO A 53 -26.37 26.07 0.96
N VAL A 54 -25.53 27.05 0.64
CA VAL A 54 -25.45 27.68 -0.69
C VAL A 54 -24.24 27.14 -1.44
N TYR A 55 -23.09 27.05 -0.76
CA TYR A 55 -21.84 26.62 -1.39
C TYR A 55 -20.89 25.96 -0.38
N TYR A 56 -20.13 24.97 -0.85
CA TYR A 56 -19.09 24.27 -0.10
C TYR A 56 -17.75 24.47 -0.79
N LEU A 57 -16.71 24.77 -0.02
CA LEU A 57 -15.38 24.99 -0.56
C LEU A 57 -14.34 24.36 0.36
N SER A 58 -13.52 23.47 -0.16
CA SER A 58 -12.41 22.86 0.57
C SER A 58 -11.10 22.97 -0.21
N GLU A 59 -9.98 23.14 0.50
CA GLU A 59 -8.63 23.13 -0.06
C GLU A 59 -7.70 22.28 0.80
N VAL A 60 -6.97 21.38 0.14
CA VAL A 60 -5.80 20.72 0.73
C VAL A 60 -4.65 21.71 0.74
N LEU A 61 -4.15 22.04 1.93
CA LEU A 61 -3.06 22.97 2.14
C LEU A 61 -1.75 22.43 1.58
N SER A 62 -0.98 23.29 0.89
CA SER A 62 0.39 22.99 0.50
C SER A 62 1.29 22.78 1.73
N THR A 63 2.42 22.08 1.57
CA THR A 63 3.36 21.76 2.66
C THR A 63 3.77 22.98 3.49
N SER A 64 3.98 24.12 2.83
CA SER A 64 4.26 25.39 3.50
C SER A 64 3.10 25.94 4.34
N LYS A 65 1.86 25.79 3.86
CA LYS A 65 0.63 26.24 4.55
C LYS A 65 0.22 25.30 5.69
N GLN A 66 0.60 24.03 5.63
CA GLN A 66 0.37 23.06 6.71
C GLN A 66 1.10 23.46 8.01
N ASN A 67 2.25 24.12 7.89
CA ASN A 67 3.02 24.62 9.03
C ASN A 67 2.45 25.91 9.66
N TYR A 68 1.34 26.43 9.13
CA TYR A 68 0.74 27.65 9.68
C TYR A 68 0.12 27.34 11.05
N PRO A 69 0.27 28.23 12.04
CA PRO A 69 -0.49 28.16 13.28
C PRO A 69 -1.99 28.10 12.98
N HIS A 70 -2.75 27.39 13.83
CA HIS A 70 -4.17 27.14 13.58
C HIS A 70 -4.99 28.43 13.34
N TYR A 71 -4.73 29.49 14.10
CA TYR A 71 -5.40 30.78 13.88
C TYR A 71 -5.12 31.38 12.49
N GLN A 72 -3.91 31.20 11.95
CA GLN A 72 -3.57 31.65 10.59
C GLN A 72 -4.27 30.80 9.53
N LYS A 73 -4.49 29.50 9.78
CA LYS A 73 -5.27 28.64 8.88
C LYS A 73 -6.74 29.05 8.85
N MET A 74 -7.29 29.45 10.01
CA MET A 74 -8.65 29.99 10.09
C MET A 74 -8.77 31.32 9.31
N CYS A 75 -7.83 32.26 9.50
CA CYS A 75 -7.78 33.49 8.70
C CYS A 75 -7.60 33.21 7.21
N TYR A 76 -6.77 32.23 6.86
CA TYR A 76 -6.58 31.77 5.49
C TYR A 76 -7.89 31.24 4.90
N GLY A 77 -8.69 30.51 5.67
CA GLY A 77 -10.01 30.02 5.25
C GLY A 77 -10.95 31.15 4.83
N VAL A 78 -11.03 32.23 5.63
CA VAL A 78 -11.82 33.43 5.27
C VAL A 78 -11.31 34.05 3.97
N TYR A 79 -9.99 34.27 3.88
CA TYR A 79 -9.36 34.83 2.69
C TYR A 79 -9.55 33.96 1.44
N PHE A 80 -9.43 32.65 1.58
CA PHE A 80 -9.60 31.66 0.54
C PHE A 80 -11.04 31.67 0.01
N ALA A 81 -12.02 31.66 0.91
CA ALA A 81 -13.43 31.79 0.57
C ALA A 81 -13.72 33.11 -0.16
N ALA A 82 -13.23 34.23 0.35
CA ALA A 82 -13.42 35.55 -0.27
C ALA A 82 -12.79 35.64 -1.68
N LYS A 83 -11.64 34.98 -1.88
CA LYS A 83 -10.95 34.95 -3.17
C LYS A 83 -11.69 34.08 -4.19
N LYS A 84 -12.18 32.91 -3.79
CA LYS A 84 -12.85 31.94 -4.67
C LYS A 84 -14.31 32.30 -4.95
N LEU A 85 -15.00 32.85 -3.95
CA LEU A 85 -16.41 33.20 -4.00
C LEU A 85 -16.60 34.72 -4.06
N LYS A 86 -15.69 35.42 -4.75
CA LYS A 86 -15.71 36.87 -4.90
C LYS A 86 -17.09 37.45 -5.29
N PRO A 87 -17.86 36.85 -6.23
CA PRO A 87 -19.19 37.37 -6.56
C PRO A 87 -20.14 37.42 -5.35
N TYR A 88 -20.06 36.43 -4.45
CA TYR A 88 -20.87 36.39 -3.23
C TYR A 88 -20.44 37.46 -2.22
N PHE A 89 -19.13 37.63 -2.02
CA PHE A 89 -18.58 38.60 -1.07
C PHE A 89 -18.79 40.06 -1.51
N GLN A 90 -19.03 40.32 -2.80
CA GLN A 90 -19.33 41.65 -3.33
C GLN A 90 -20.81 42.01 -3.22
N GLU A 91 -21.71 41.05 -3.46
CA GLU A 91 -23.15 41.30 -3.53
C GLU A 91 -23.86 41.12 -2.17
N HIS A 92 -23.26 40.38 -1.24
CA HIS A 92 -23.91 39.99 0.02
C HIS A 92 -23.05 40.33 1.25
N PRO A 93 -23.66 40.77 2.36
CA PRO A 93 -22.97 40.87 3.64
C PRO A 93 -22.73 39.47 4.20
N ILE A 94 -21.49 39.18 4.61
CA ILE A 94 -21.08 37.86 5.09
C ILE A 94 -20.71 37.95 6.56
N THR A 95 -21.28 37.07 7.37
CA THR A 95 -20.96 36.93 8.79
C THR A 95 -20.17 35.65 9.01
N VAL A 96 -18.92 35.77 9.41
CA VAL A 96 -18.06 34.63 9.76
C VAL A 96 -18.41 34.17 11.17
N VAL A 97 -18.84 32.92 11.29
CA VAL A 97 -19.17 32.29 12.57
C VAL A 97 -17.98 31.47 13.02
N CYS A 98 -17.29 31.91 14.08
CA CYS A 98 -16.09 31.25 14.59
C CYS A 98 -16.01 31.34 16.10
N THR A 99 -15.36 30.37 16.76
CA THR A 99 -15.03 30.45 18.20
C THR A 99 -13.78 31.29 18.47
N ALA A 100 -12.86 31.37 17.50
CA ALA A 100 -11.65 32.17 17.62
C ALA A 100 -11.96 33.66 17.36
N PRO A 101 -11.25 34.59 18.02
CA PRO A 101 -11.45 36.04 17.86
C PRO A 101 -10.84 36.55 16.54
N LEU A 102 -11.34 36.07 15.39
CA LEU A 102 -10.79 36.39 14.08
C LEU A 102 -10.89 37.88 13.74
N ALA A 103 -11.92 38.58 14.25
CA ALA A 103 -12.06 40.03 14.07
C ALA A 103 -10.87 40.79 14.66
N GLU A 104 -10.46 40.43 15.88
CA GLU A 104 -9.32 41.04 16.57
C GLU A 104 -8.01 40.66 15.91
N ILE A 105 -7.87 39.41 15.46
CA ILE A 105 -6.65 38.93 14.81
C ILE A 105 -6.43 39.59 13.44
N ILE A 106 -7.47 39.72 12.63
CA ILE A 106 -7.40 40.33 11.29
C ILE A 106 -7.33 41.86 11.40
N GLY A 107 -8.02 42.45 12.38
CA GLY A 107 -8.03 43.88 12.65
C GLY A 107 -6.86 44.39 13.50
N SER A 108 -5.98 43.50 13.97
CA SER A 108 -4.85 43.88 14.81
C SER A 108 -3.88 44.78 14.05
N ARG A 109 -3.51 45.90 14.67
CA ARG A 109 -2.52 46.85 14.12
C ARG A 109 -1.10 46.29 14.14
N ASP A 110 -0.83 45.30 14.99
CA ASP A 110 0.46 44.62 15.11
C ASP A 110 0.56 43.39 14.20
N ALA A 111 -0.51 43.08 13.44
CA ALA A 111 -0.48 41.99 12.49
C ALA A 111 0.59 42.24 11.43
N SER A 112 1.53 41.31 11.27
CA SER A 112 2.61 41.39 10.28
C SER A 112 2.60 40.19 9.33
N GLY A 113 3.17 40.40 8.14
CA GLY A 113 3.28 39.35 7.11
C GLY A 113 1.93 38.92 6.51
N ARG A 114 1.61 37.62 6.61
CA ARG A 114 0.49 37.00 5.88
C ARG A 114 -0.89 37.48 6.34
N VAL A 115 -1.08 37.63 7.65
CA VAL A 115 -2.38 38.06 8.21
C VAL A 115 -2.71 39.48 7.78
N ALA A 116 -1.75 40.40 7.80
CA ALA A 116 -1.92 41.77 7.30
C ALA A 116 -2.26 41.80 5.81
N LYS A 117 -1.55 41.00 4.99
CA LYS A 117 -1.84 40.87 3.56
C LYS A 117 -3.27 40.39 3.29
N TRP A 118 -3.75 39.42 4.09
CA TRP A 118 -5.13 38.94 3.98
C TRP A 118 -6.14 39.98 4.47
N ALA A 119 -5.85 40.69 5.56
CA ALA A 119 -6.68 41.77 6.07
C ALA A 119 -6.93 42.86 5.02
N ILE A 120 -5.87 43.30 4.33
CA ILE A 120 -5.97 44.27 3.23
C ILE A 120 -6.86 43.75 2.09
N ALA A 121 -6.70 42.47 1.73
CA ALA A 121 -7.51 41.86 0.67
C ALA A 121 -8.98 41.67 1.06
N LEU A 122 -9.28 41.57 2.35
CA LEU A 122 -10.62 41.41 2.90
C LEU A 122 -11.32 42.75 3.18
N ALA A 123 -10.56 43.83 3.37
CA ALA A 123 -11.07 45.16 3.71
C ALA A 123 -12.17 45.72 2.77
N PRO A 124 -12.18 45.45 1.45
CA PRO A 124 -13.24 45.94 0.58
C PRO A 124 -14.60 45.25 0.78
N TYR A 125 -14.65 44.11 1.47
CA TYR A 125 -15.88 43.33 1.63
C TYR A 125 -16.56 43.62 2.97
N THR A 126 -17.89 43.57 2.98
CA THR A 126 -18.69 43.75 4.20
C THR A 126 -18.71 42.44 5.00
N ILE A 127 -17.70 42.24 5.84
CA ILE A 127 -17.53 41.03 6.66
C ILE A 127 -17.74 41.34 8.14
N PHE A 128 -18.71 40.66 8.75
CA PHE A 128 -18.94 40.66 10.19
C PHE A 128 -18.40 39.38 10.82
N TYR A 129 -18.12 39.40 12.12
CA TYR A 129 -17.65 38.24 12.86
C TYR A 129 -18.53 38.04 14.09
N GLN A 130 -18.97 36.82 14.32
CA GLN A 130 -19.78 36.48 15.48
C GLN A 130 -19.26 35.21 16.16
N PRO A 131 -19.29 35.18 17.52
CA PRO A 131 -18.93 33.98 18.27
C PRO A 131 -19.92 32.86 17.99
N ARG A 132 -19.41 31.63 17.89
CA ARG A 132 -20.23 30.44 17.64
C ARG A 132 -21.07 30.08 18.89
N THR A 133 -22.39 30.23 18.80
CA THR A 133 -23.33 29.88 19.88
C THR A 133 -23.93 28.47 19.76
N ALA A 134 -23.90 27.86 18.57
CA ALA A 134 -24.45 26.52 18.33
C ALA A 134 -23.72 25.78 17.20
N ILE A 135 -23.79 24.44 17.19
CA ILE A 135 -23.05 23.54 16.26
C ILE A 135 -23.62 23.58 14.82
N LYS A 136 -24.93 23.82 14.61
CA LYS A 136 -25.64 24.01 13.32
C LYS A 136 -24.89 23.56 12.05
N SER A 137 -24.63 24.46 11.09
CA SER A 137 -23.91 24.14 9.84
C SER A 137 -22.39 24.04 10.00
N GLN A 138 -21.84 24.25 11.20
CA GLN A 138 -20.43 23.95 11.48
C GLN A 138 -20.16 22.44 11.32
N ALA A 139 -21.11 21.58 11.70
CA ALA A 139 -20.99 20.13 11.50
C ALA A 139 -20.73 19.75 10.03
N LEU A 140 -21.21 20.55 9.06
CA LEU A 140 -20.92 20.34 7.63
C LEU A 140 -19.48 20.74 7.28
N ALA A 141 -18.99 21.85 7.84
CA ALA A 141 -17.61 22.28 7.65
C ALA A 141 -16.63 21.28 8.28
N ASP A 142 -16.90 20.83 9.50
CA ASP A 142 -16.09 19.85 10.23
C ASP A 142 -16.11 18.50 9.50
N PHE A 143 -17.29 18.00 9.09
CA PHE A 143 -17.39 16.77 8.32
C PHE A 143 -16.60 16.80 7.00
N LEU A 144 -16.63 17.92 6.27
CA LEU A 144 -15.89 18.04 5.01
C LEU A 144 -14.37 18.05 5.23
N VAL A 145 -13.90 18.60 6.35
CA VAL A 145 -12.49 18.54 6.71
C VAL A 145 -12.12 17.13 7.13
N ASP A 146 -12.89 16.50 8.01
CA ASP A 146 -12.65 15.14 8.49
C ASP A 146 -12.67 14.13 7.33
N TRP A 147 -13.63 14.26 6.42
CA TRP A 147 -13.72 13.43 5.21
C TRP A 147 -12.48 13.63 4.33
N ALA A 148 -12.11 14.89 4.04
CA ALA A 148 -10.94 15.18 3.23
C ALA A 148 -9.64 14.72 3.89
N GLU A 149 -9.54 14.74 5.22
CA GLU A 149 -8.39 14.25 5.98
C GLU A 149 -8.35 12.71 6.03
N THR A 150 -9.50 12.05 6.08
CA THR A 150 -9.63 10.57 6.05
C THR A 150 -9.25 9.98 4.68
N GLN A 151 -9.42 10.75 3.59
CA GLN A 151 -8.96 10.33 2.25
C GLN A 151 -7.43 10.32 2.11
N TYR A 152 -6.70 10.90 3.06
CA TYR A 152 -5.26 10.77 3.15
C TYR A 152 -4.92 9.80 4.28
N LEU A 153 -4.06 8.82 3.98
CA LEU A 153 -3.39 8.09 5.04
C LEU A 153 -2.74 9.13 5.97
N PRO A 154 -3.01 9.07 7.30
CA PRO A 154 -2.34 9.95 8.24
C PRO A 154 -0.82 9.87 8.00
N PRO A 155 -0.06 10.96 8.22
CA PRO A 155 1.38 10.78 8.33
C PRO A 155 1.56 9.81 9.51
N ASP A 156 2.41 8.78 9.36
CA ASP A 156 2.71 7.87 10.48
C ASP A 156 2.94 8.72 11.74
N THR A 157 2.05 8.57 12.72
CA THR A 157 2.07 9.26 14.02
C THR A 157 3.49 9.24 14.54
N ASP A 158 4.19 10.39 14.56
CA ASP A 158 5.58 10.59 15.01
C ASP A 158 6.31 9.27 15.26
N SER A 159 6.47 8.50 14.19
CA SER A 159 6.90 7.13 14.37
C SER A 159 8.37 7.24 14.70
N THR A 160 8.72 7.01 15.96
CA THR A 160 10.12 6.80 16.36
C THR A 160 10.76 5.63 15.61
N HIS A 161 9.96 4.87 14.84
CA HIS A 161 10.42 3.75 14.05
C HIS A 161 11.02 4.22 12.74
N TRP A 162 12.22 3.71 12.48
CA TRP A 162 12.76 3.68 11.14
C TRP A 162 11.98 2.69 10.30
N ARG A 163 11.80 2.99 9.01
CA ARG A 163 11.18 2.05 8.07
C ARG A 163 12.23 1.48 7.15
N MET A 164 12.39 0.17 7.16
CA MET A 164 13.27 -0.55 6.26
C MET A 164 12.42 -1.26 5.21
N HIS A 165 12.76 -1.12 3.94
CA HIS A 165 12.26 -1.99 2.88
C HIS A 165 13.42 -2.85 2.40
N PHE A 166 13.23 -4.15 2.28
CA PHE A 166 14.24 -5.07 1.78
C PHE A 166 13.68 -5.88 0.62
N ASP A 167 14.52 -6.19 -0.36
CA ASP A 167 14.17 -7.00 -1.52
C ASP A 167 15.39 -7.84 -1.95
N GLY A 168 15.13 -9.10 -2.28
CA GLY A 168 16.08 -10.05 -2.80
C GLY A 168 15.65 -10.55 -4.17
N SER A 169 16.53 -10.43 -5.16
CA SER A 169 16.24 -10.81 -6.54
C SER A 169 17.18 -11.90 -7.04
N LYS A 170 16.64 -12.80 -7.87
CA LYS A 170 17.38 -13.83 -8.60
C LYS A 170 17.30 -13.61 -10.10
N MET A 171 18.44 -13.26 -10.70
CA MET A 171 18.60 -13.17 -12.15
C MET A 171 19.42 -14.34 -12.71
N ARG A 172 19.44 -14.53 -14.03
CA ARG A 172 20.24 -15.59 -14.69
C ARG A 172 21.75 -15.42 -14.47
N THR A 173 22.21 -14.20 -14.21
CA THR A 173 23.62 -13.82 -14.06
C THR A 173 24.08 -13.76 -12.60
N GLY A 174 23.17 -13.90 -11.63
CA GLY A 174 23.50 -13.84 -10.20
C GLY A 174 22.32 -13.43 -9.33
N LEU A 175 22.59 -13.26 -8.05
CA LEU A 175 21.63 -12.79 -7.06
C LEU A 175 21.96 -11.34 -6.69
N GLY A 176 20.93 -10.55 -6.43
CA GLY A 176 21.05 -9.19 -5.93
C GLY A 176 20.22 -9.01 -4.66
N ALA A 177 20.68 -8.16 -3.76
CA ALA A 177 19.93 -7.74 -2.59
C ALA A 177 19.95 -6.22 -2.49
N GLY A 178 18.84 -5.66 -2.00
CA GLY A 178 18.67 -4.23 -1.83
C GLY A 178 17.92 -3.90 -0.55
N ILE A 179 18.29 -2.77 0.05
CA ILE A 179 17.59 -2.21 1.21
C ILE A 179 17.40 -0.70 1.05
N VAL A 180 16.29 -0.21 1.58
CA VAL A 180 16.00 1.21 1.73
C VAL A 180 15.59 1.48 3.17
N LEU A 181 16.44 2.20 3.91
CA LEU A 181 16.15 2.69 5.25
C LEU A 181 15.61 4.11 5.17
N THR A 182 14.45 4.36 5.76
CA THR A 182 13.81 5.68 5.81
C THR A 182 13.71 6.11 7.27
N SER A 183 14.30 7.26 7.59
CA SER A 183 14.23 7.85 8.92
C SER A 183 12.81 8.36 9.23
N PRO A 184 12.48 8.57 10.52
CA PRO A 184 11.24 9.25 10.93
C PRO A 184 11.05 10.63 10.27
N LYS A 185 12.15 11.33 9.97
CA LYS A 185 12.15 12.65 9.34
C LYS A 185 11.99 12.59 7.81
N GLY A 186 12.01 11.39 7.22
CA GLY A 186 11.85 11.16 5.79
C GLY A 186 13.15 10.98 5.01
N ASP A 187 14.32 11.15 5.63
CA ASP A 187 15.63 10.89 4.99
C ASP A 187 15.76 9.42 4.59
N LYS A 188 16.33 9.15 3.40
CA LYS A 188 16.44 7.79 2.83
C LYS A 188 17.89 7.39 2.59
N LEU A 189 18.28 6.25 3.12
CA LEU A 189 19.53 5.56 2.82
C LEU A 189 19.23 4.33 1.95
N ARG A 190 19.95 4.17 0.84
CA ARG A 190 19.72 3.09 -0.13
C ARG A 190 21.01 2.32 -0.33
N TYR A 191 20.94 1.01 -0.24
CA TYR A 191 22.06 0.12 -0.48
C TYR A 191 21.63 -1.03 -1.38
N THR A 192 22.48 -1.39 -2.33
CA THR A 192 22.31 -2.55 -3.19
C THR A 192 23.65 -3.25 -3.34
N TRP A 193 23.64 -4.57 -3.36
CA TRP A 193 24.85 -5.37 -3.55
C TRP A 193 24.54 -6.68 -4.28
N GLN A 194 25.59 -7.27 -4.85
CA GLN A 194 25.52 -8.54 -5.52
C GLN A 194 25.89 -9.66 -4.55
N ILE A 195 25.12 -10.74 -4.55
CA ILE A 195 25.42 -11.94 -3.77
C ILE A 195 26.15 -12.92 -4.70
N HIS A 196 27.39 -13.26 -4.34
CA HIS A 196 28.31 -14.02 -5.19
C HIS A 196 28.19 -15.55 -5.05
N PHE A 197 27.40 -16.06 -4.10
CA PHE A 197 27.15 -17.48 -3.95
C PHE A 197 25.82 -17.89 -4.60
N ALA A 198 25.69 -19.16 -4.97
CA ALA A 198 24.46 -19.67 -5.56
C ALA A 198 23.39 -19.89 -4.47
N ALA A 199 22.25 -19.23 -4.60
CA ALA A 199 21.14 -19.31 -3.65
C ALA A 199 19.75 -19.27 -4.32
N SER A 200 18.69 -19.46 -3.53
CA SER A 200 17.30 -19.26 -3.94
C SER A 200 16.88 -17.79 -3.80
N ASN A 201 15.70 -17.42 -4.33
CA ASN A 201 15.17 -16.06 -4.17
C ASN A 201 14.96 -15.75 -2.68
N ASN A 202 14.34 -16.67 -1.95
CA ASN A 202 14.08 -16.51 -0.52
C ASN A 202 15.37 -16.35 0.29
N VAL A 203 16.47 -17.00 -0.12
CA VAL A 203 17.77 -16.78 0.53
C VAL A 203 18.29 -15.37 0.23
N ALA A 204 18.15 -14.86 -0.99
CA ALA A 204 18.51 -13.47 -1.29
C ALA A 204 17.67 -12.46 -0.49
N GLU A 205 16.39 -12.74 -0.27
CA GLU A 205 15.51 -11.91 0.57
C GLU A 205 15.94 -11.93 2.04
N TYR A 206 16.29 -13.12 2.58
CA TYR A 206 16.84 -13.23 3.93
C TYR A 206 18.17 -12.50 4.08
N GLU A 207 19.06 -12.63 3.08
CA GLU A 207 20.32 -11.89 3.05
C GLU A 207 20.08 -10.38 3.04
N ALA A 208 19.14 -9.90 2.22
CA ALA A 208 18.74 -8.49 2.22
C ALA A 208 18.26 -8.03 3.61
N LEU A 209 17.38 -8.82 4.25
CA LEU A 209 16.83 -8.54 5.57
C LEU A 209 17.91 -8.49 6.65
N ILE A 210 18.77 -9.50 6.71
CA ILE A 210 19.82 -9.63 7.74
C ILE A 210 20.84 -8.51 7.62
N HIS A 211 21.29 -8.21 6.40
CA HIS A 211 22.20 -7.10 6.17
C HIS A 211 21.55 -5.76 6.54
N GLY A 212 20.27 -5.57 6.21
CA GLY A 212 19.51 -4.40 6.61
C GLY A 212 19.43 -4.22 8.12
N LEU A 213 19.13 -5.29 8.86
CA LEU A 213 19.08 -5.28 10.32
C LEU A 213 20.47 -5.03 10.95
N ARG A 214 21.54 -5.60 10.40
CA ARG A 214 22.91 -5.33 10.87
C ARG A 214 23.30 -3.87 10.67
N LEU A 215 23.00 -3.32 9.50
CA LEU A 215 23.25 -1.90 9.23
C LEU A 215 22.44 -1.01 10.16
N ALA A 216 21.16 -1.34 10.39
CA ALA A 216 20.33 -0.59 11.32
C ALA A 216 20.87 -0.61 12.75
N LYS A 217 21.40 -1.76 13.19
CA LYS A 217 22.08 -1.90 14.49
C LYS A 217 23.33 -1.02 14.57
N GLU A 218 24.18 -1.01 13.53
CA GLU A 218 25.39 -0.17 13.47
C GLU A 218 25.06 1.33 13.48
N LEU A 219 23.93 1.73 12.87
CA LEU A 219 23.42 3.10 12.89
C LEU A 219 22.78 3.50 14.22
N GLY A 220 22.74 2.61 15.22
CA GLY A 220 22.17 2.90 16.54
C GLY A 220 20.64 3.02 16.54
N ILE A 221 19.97 2.47 15.53
CA ILE A 221 18.50 2.46 15.45
C ILE A 221 17.95 1.54 16.53
N ARG A 222 16.97 2.03 17.32
CA ARG A 222 16.35 1.27 18.40
C ARG A 222 14.99 0.68 18.06
N ARG A 223 14.23 1.32 17.16
CA ARG A 223 12.90 0.89 16.73
C ARG A 223 12.82 0.87 15.22
N ILE A 224 12.35 -0.23 14.63
CA ILE A 224 12.35 -0.45 13.18
C ILE A 224 11.13 -1.25 12.71
N LEU A 225 10.57 -0.86 11.57
CA LEU A 225 9.53 -1.58 10.84
C LEU A 225 10.13 -2.10 9.53
N CYS A 226 10.13 -3.41 9.33
CA CYS A 226 10.75 -4.08 8.20
C CYS A 226 9.69 -4.55 7.20
N TYR A 227 9.69 -3.99 5.99
CA TYR A 227 8.78 -4.31 4.90
C TYR A 227 9.45 -5.21 3.87
N GLY A 228 8.83 -6.34 3.56
CA GLY A 228 9.27 -7.28 2.53
C GLY A 228 8.12 -7.78 1.64
N ASP A 229 8.42 -8.03 0.37
CA ASP A 229 7.47 -8.51 -0.65
C ASP A 229 7.26 -10.03 -0.63
N SER A 230 8.02 -10.73 0.20
CA SER A 230 7.92 -12.17 0.38
C SER A 230 7.17 -12.52 1.65
N ASP A 231 5.91 -12.93 1.48
CA ASP A 231 5.04 -13.37 2.58
C ASP A 231 5.70 -14.50 3.39
N LEU A 232 6.41 -15.43 2.74
CA LEU A 232 7.14 -16.48 3.44
C LEU A 232 8.21 -15.92 4.39
N VAL A 233 9.06 -15.01 3.91
CA VAL A 233 10.17 -14.45 4.70
C VAL A 233 9.62 -13.56 5.82
N VAL A 234 8.60 -12.76 5.53
CA VAL A 234 7.94 -11.90 6.53
C VAL A 234 7.30 -12.74 7.64
N GLN A 235 6.49 -13.74 7.31
CA GLN A 235 5.78 -14.59 8.30
C GLN A 235 6.75 -15.48 9.12
N GLN A 236 7.85 -15.93 8.53
CA GLN A 236 8.88 -16.66 9.27
C GLN A 236 9.69 -15.75 10.20
N SER A 237 9.91 -14.49 9.80
CA SER A 237 10.64 -13.50 10.59
C SER A 237 9.79 -12.94 11.74
N SER A 238 8.48 -12.79 11.56
CA SER A 238 7.54 -12.46 12.64
C SER A 238 7.37 -13.59 13.65
N GLY A 239 7.65 -14.83 13.22
CA GLY A 239 7.56 -16.03 14.06
C GLY A 239 6.23 -16.77 13.93
N ASP A 240 5.33 -16.30 13.07
CA ASP A 240 4.04 -16.94 12.80
C ASP A 240 4.19 -18.28 12.08
N TRP A 241 5.21 -18.41 11.23
CA TRP A 241 5.46 -19.62 10.43
C TRP A 241 6.80 -20.26 10.77
N ASP A 242 6.82 -21.60 10.80
CA ASP A 242 8.06 -22.36 10.99
C ASP A 242 8.80 -22.62 9.68
N ALA A 243 10.13 -22.60 9.78
CA ALA A 243 11.02 -22.99 8.69
C ALA A 243 11.25 -24.50 8.72
N LYS A 244 10.83 -25.19 7.65
CA LYS A 244 11.01 -26.64 7.51
C LYS A 244 12.46 -27.03 7.17
N ASP A 245 13.14 -26.19 6.39
CA ASP A 245 14.53 -26.42 5.98
C ASP A 245 15.51 -25.93 7.04
N ALA A 246 16.52 -26.74 7.38
CA ALA A 246 17.56 -26.39 8.35
C ALA A 246 18.30 -25.07 8.01
N ASN A 247 18.48 -24.78 6.72
CA ASN A 247 19.10 -23.53 6.27
C ASN A 247 18.20 -22.32 6.54
N MET A 248 16.90 -22.43 6.24
CA MET A 248 15.93 -21.36 6.49
C MET A 248 15.68 -21.18 7.99
N ALA A 249 15.74 -22.27 8.77
CA ALA A 249 15.71 -22.21 10.23
C ALA A 249 16.92 -21.46 10.81
N SER A 250 18.10 -21.63 10.20
CA SER A 250 19.31 -20.89 10.59
C SER A 250 19.18 -19.40 10.30
N TYR A 251 18.62 -19.03 9.15
CA TYR A 251 18.32 -17.63 8.82
C TYR A 251 17.30 -17.02 9.78
N ARG A 252 16.20 -17.72 10.07
CA ARG A 252 15.20 -17.30 11.06
C ARG A 252 15.83 -17.07 12.43
N PHE A 253 16.66 -18.01 12.90
CA PHE A 253 17.34 -17.88 14.18
C PHE A 253 18.26 -16.66 14.22
N LEU A 254 19.00 -16.41 13.14
CA LEU A 254 19.86 -15.23 13.02
C LEU A 254 19.06 -13.93 13.01
N VAL A 255 17.93 -13.88 12.29
CA VAL A 255 17.01 -12.74 12.32
C VAL A 255 16.51 -12.50 13.74
N GLN A 256 16.02 -13.53 14.44
CA GLN A 256 15.56 -13.42 15.83
C GLN A 256 16.65 -12.89 16.77
N GLN A 257 17.89 -13.39 16.64
CA GLN A 257 19.02 -12.89 17.43
C GLN A 257 19.30 -11.41 17.20
N ILE A 258 19.24 -10.95 15.95
CA ILE A 258 19.48 -9.55 15.62
C ILE A 258 18.29 -8.68 16.03
N SER A 259 17.06 -9.17 15.84
CA SER A 259 15.81 -8.50 16.24
C SER A 259 15.77 -8.22 17.75
N GLY A 260 16.32 -9.11 18.58
CA GLY A 260 16.40 -8.93 20.03
C GLY A 260 17.25 -7.74 20.49
N TYR A 261 18.04 -7.12 19.61
CA TYR A 261 18.76 -5.88 19.90
C TYR A 261 17.86 -4.63 19.90
N PHE A 262 16.76 -4.66 19.16
CA PHE A 262 15.86 -3.51 19.00
C PHE A 262 14.82 -3.48 20.13
N GLU A 263 14.49 -2.27 20.60
CA GLU A 263 13.38 -2.04 21.54
C GLU A 263 12.01 -2.33 20.89
N GLY A 264 11.94 -2.27 19.55
CA GLY A 264 10.78 -2.70 18.78
C GLY A 264 11.15 -3.00 17.33
N CYS A 265 10.95 -4.24 16.89
CA CYS A 265 11.20 -4.70 15.53
C CYS A 265 9.98 -5.48 15.04
N GLU A 266 9.29 -4.96 14.02
CA GLU A 266 8.13 -5.62 13.42
C GLU A 266 8.39 -5.93 11.94
N PHE A 267 7.83 -7.03 11.46
CA PHE A 267 7.93 -7.46 10.07
C PHE A 267 6.55 -7.36 9.42
N LEU A 268 6.48 -6.66 8.29
CA LEU A 268 5.25 -6.33 7.59
C LEU A 268 5.40 -6.72 6.12
N HIS A 269 4.32 -7.26 5.54
CA HIS A 269 4.31 -7.59 4.12
C HIS A 269 4.06 -6.33 3.31
N SER A 270 4.93 -6.01 2.35
CA SER A 270 4.66 -4.94 1.38
C SER A 270 3.51 -5.37 0.47
N ASN A 271 2.64 -4.44 0.12
CA ASN A 271 1.36 -4.75 -0.49
C ASN A 271 1.54 -5.16 -1.97
N GLY A 272 1.99 -6.38 -2.25
CA GLY A 272 2.31 -6.93 -3.58
C GLY A 272 1.12 -6.97 -4.55
N GLN A 273 -0.10 -6.71 -4.06
CA GLN A 273 -1.27 -6.45 -4.92
C GLN A 273 -1.15 -5.12 -5.68
N VAL A 274 -0.60 -4.09 -5.04
CA VAL A 274 -0.39 -2.77 -5.65
C VAL A 274 0.71 -2.84 -6.72
N GLU A 275 1.77 -3.59 -6.48
CA GLU A 275 2.84 -3.77 -7.46
C GLU A 275 2.37 -4.57 -8.68
N ARG A 276 1.55 -5.60 -8.49
CA ARG A 276 0.88 -6.30 -9.59
C ARG A 276 -0.09 -5.40 -10.35
N ALA A 277 -0.86 -4.58 -9.65
CA ALA A 277 -1.75 -3.60 -10.29
C ALA A 277 -0.96 -2.59 -11.13
N ASN A 278 0.14 -2.05 -10.60
CA ASN A 278 1.05 -1.15 -11.32
C ASN A 278 1.66 -1.84 -12.55
N GLY A 279 2.05 -3.10 -12.44
CA GLY A 279 2.54 -3.90 -13.56
C GLY A 279 1.50 -4.06 -14.69
N LEU A 280 0.24 -4.32 -14.33
CA LEU A 280 -0.87 -4.42 -15.30
C LEU A 280 -1.15 -3.08 -15.99
N ILE A 281 -1.18 -1.98 -15.24
CA ILE A 281 -1.34 -0.63 -15.80
C ILE A 281 -0.23 -0.32 -16.79
N LEU A 282 1.03 -0.59 -16.42
CA LEU A 282 2.18 -0.39 -17.32
C LEU A 282 2.10 -1.28 -18.57
N SER A 283 1.61 -2.52 -18.45
CA SER A 283 1.43 -3.41 -19.60
C SER A 283 0.32 -2.95 -20.56
N GLY A 284 -0.70 -2.25 -20.07
CA GLY A 284 -1.74 -1.66 -20.91
C GLY A 284 -1.31 -0.36 -21.58
N ILE A 285 -0.52 0.46 -20.89
CA ILE A 285 -0.01 1.74 -21.42
C ILE A 285 1.06 1.52 -22.49
N LYS A 286 2.00 0.60 -22.28
CA LYS A 286 3.16 0.38 -23.18
C LYS A 286 2.75 0.16 -24.65
N PRO A 287 1.84 -0.75 -25.00
CA PRO A 287 1.41 -0.95 -26.40
C PRO A 287 0.77 0.30 -27.01
N ARG A 288 -0.02 1.05 -26.24
CA ARG A 288 -0.71 2.26 -26.72
C ARG A 288 0.21 3.45 -26.97
N LEU A 289 1.37 3.47 -26.31
CA LEU A 289 2.44 4.44 -26.58
C LEU A 289 3.37 3.98 -27.71
N VAL A 290 3.60 2.67 -27.85
CA VAL A 290 4.52 2.10 -28.84
C VAL A 290 3.89 2.01 -30.23
N VAL A 291 2.59 1.71 -30.34
CA VAL A 291 1.92 1.54 -31.65
C VAL A 291 1.98 2.80 -32.52
N PRO A 292 1.87 4.03 -31.99
CA PRO A 292 2.03 5.23 -32.82
C PRO A 292 3.48 5.66 -33.09
N LEU A 293 4.49 5.23 -32.31
CA LEU A 293 5.89 5.76 -32.30
C LEU A 293 6.06 7.30 -32.20
N GLU A 294 4.98 8.07 -32.32
CA GLU A 294 4.93 9.54 -32.36
C GLU A 294 4.63 10.18 -31.00
N ARG A 295 4.19 9.40 -30.01
CA ARG A 295 3.75 9.92 -28.71
C ARG A 295 4.89 9.96 -27.69
N SER A 296 5.16 11.16 -27.17
CA SER A 296 6.22 11.44 -26.20
C SER A 296 5.97 10.81 -24.81
N ALA A 297 7.02 10.75 -23.98
CA ALA A 297 7.02 10.20 -22.62
C ALA A 297 6.01 10.84 -21.62
N GLY A 298 5.27 11.88 -22.02
CA GLY A 298 4.22 12.53 -21.22
C GLY A 298 2.78 12.14 -21.58
N CYS A 299 2.53 11.54 -22.74
CA CYS A 299 1.18 11.24 -23.26
C CYS A 299 0.50 10.04 -22.57
N TRP A 300 1.17 9.38 -21.62
CA TRP A 300 0.58 8.28 -20.86
C TRP A 300 -0.58 8.75 -19.97
N LEU A 301 -0.60 10.04 -19.59
CA LEU A 301 -1.69 10.63 -18.80
C LEU A 301 -3.02 10.56 -19.56
N ASP A 302 -3.00 10.76 -20.88
CA ASP A 302 -4.18 10.75 -21.73
C ASP A 302 -4.71 9.32 -21.95
N GLU A 303 -3.82 8.33 -21.94
CA GLU A 303 -4.15 6.91 -22.11
C GLU A 303 -4.53 6.21 -20.79
N LEU A 304 -4.14 6.77 -19.65
CA LEU A 304 -4.36 6.17 -18.34
C LEU A 304 -5.86 5.92 -18.05
N PRO A 305 -6.80 6.86 -18.29
CA PRO A 305 -8.22 6.59 -18.07
C PRO A 305 -8.74 5.41 -18.89
N ALA A 306 -8.33 5.30 -20.16
CA ALA A 306 -8.75 4.23 -21.05
C ALA A 306 -8.17 2.87 -20.63
N VAL A 307 -6.93 2.83 -20.12
CA VAL A 307 -6.31 1.60 -19.60
C VAL A 307 -6.96 1.17 -18.27
N LEU A 308 -7.22 2.13 -17.38
CA LEU A 308 -7.92 1.85 -16.13
C LEU A 308 -9.35 1.36 -16.38
N TRP A 309 -10.06 1.93 -17.36
CA TRP A 309 -11.39 1.47 -17.75
C TRP A 309 -11.33 0.01 -18.23
N SER A 310 -10.42 -0.32 -19.15
CA SER A 310 -10.30 -1.71 -19.63
C SER A 310 -9.94 -2.70 -18.51
N LEU A 311 -9.07 -2.33 -17.57
CA LEU A 311 -8.71 -3.19 -16.44
C LEU A 311 -9.87 -3.40 -15.47
N ARG A 312 -10.79 -2.44 -15.36
CA ARG A 312 -11.98 -2.53 -14.49
C ARG A 312 -13.10 -3.36 -15.12
N THR A 313 -13.25 -3.33 -16.44
CA THR A 313 -14.34 -4.01 -17.15
C THR A 313 -13.96 -5.39 -17.70
N THR A 314 -12.68 -5.75 -17.72
CA THR A 314 -12.24 -7.07 -18.19
C THR A 314 -12.30 -8.12 -17.08
N PRO A 315 -12.87 -9.31 -17.32
CA PRO A 315 -12.84 -10.41 -16.37
C PRO A 315 -11.42 -10.86 -16.02
N ASN A 316 -11.10 -10.92 -14.73
CA ASN A 316 -9.81 -11.41 -14.28
C ASN A 316 -9.79 -12.94 -14.31
N LYS A 317 -8.71 -13.56 -14.80
CA LYS A 317 -8.57 -15.03 -14.86
C LYS A 317 -8.64 -15.75 -13.50
N SER A 318 -8.29 -15.05 -12.41
CA SER A 318 -8.28 -15.61 -11.06
C SER A 318 -9.66 -15.62 -10.38
N THR A 319 -10.46 -14.57 -10.58
CA THR A 319 -11.80 -14.43 -10.00
C THR A 319 -12.89 -14.85 -11.00
N GLY A 320 -12.61 -14.74 -12.29
CA GLY A 320 -13.54 -14.97 -13.40
C GLY A 320 -14.57 -13.86 -13.60
N PHE A 321 -14.45 -12.74 -12.87
CA PHE A 321 -15.35 -11.59 -12.93
C PHE A 321 -14.56 -10.29 -13.14
N PRO A 322 -15.17 -9.27 -13.78
CA PRO A 322 -14.61 -7.93 -13.84
C PRO A 322 -14.54 -7.28 -12.45
N PRO A 323 -13.48 -6.53 -12.12
CA PRO A 323 -13.44 -5.74 -10.89
C PRO A 323 -14.62 -4.76 -10.73
N PHE A 324 -15.14 -4.21 -11.84
CA PHE A 324 -16.31 -3.32 -11.82
C PHE A 324 -17.56 -4.03 -11.30
N PHE A 325 -17.84 -5.25 -11.79
CA PHE A 325 -18.97 -6.07 -11.33
C PHE A 325 -18.85 -6.38 -9.83
N LEU A 326 -17.65 -6.76 -9.37
CA LEU A 326 -17.41 -7.08 -7.95
C LEU A 326 -17.56 -5.87 -7.01
N VAL A 327 -17.52 -4.64 -7.51
CA VAL A 327 -17.66 -3.42 -6.69
C VAL A 327 -19.08 -2.86 -6.77
N TYR A 328 -19.69 -2.89 -7.95
CA TYR A 328 -20.95 -2.18 -8.22
C TYR A 328 -22.16 -3.10 -8.41
N GLY A 329 -21.97 -4.43 -8.48
CA GLY A 329 -23.07 -5.39 -8.67
C GLY A 329 -23.71 -5.36 -10.05
N ALA A 330 -23.10 -4.65 -11.01
CA ALA A 330 -23.64 -4.50 -12.36
C ALA A 330 -22.51 -4.60 -13.40
N GLU A 331 -22.87 -5.04 -14.61
CA GLU A 331 -21.95 -5.00 -15.75
C GLU A 331 -21.73 -3.55 -16.21
N ALA A 332 -20.49 -3.24 -16.59
CA ALA A 332 -20.16 -1.91 -17.08
C ALA A 332 -20.53 -1.78 -18.56
N VAL A 333 -21.20 -0.68 -18.92
CA VAL A 333 -21.38 -0.31 -20.34
C VAL A 333 -20.02 -0.03 -20.96
N ILE A 334 -19.62 -0.82 -21.97
CA ILE A 334 -18.36 -0.63 -22.68
C ILE A 334 -18.55 0.27 -23.91
N PRO A 335 -17.50 0.91 -24.44
CA PRO A 335 -17.63 1.78 -25.62
C PRO A 335 -18.29 1.12 -26.82
N THR A 336 -18.09 -0.18 -27.01
CA THR A 336 -18.73 -0.99 -28.06
C THR A 336 -20.25 -1.07 -27.88
N ASP A 337 -20.76 -1.09 -26.64
CA ASP A 337 -22.19 -1.12 -26.36
C ASP A 337 -22.88 0.18 -26.75
N ILE A 338 -22.14 1.29 -26.73
CA ILE A 338 -22.59 2.61 -27.17
C ILE A 338 -22.50 2.72 -28.70
N GLU A 339 -21.41 2.23 -29.30
CA GLU A 339 -21.18 2.31 -30.75
C GLU A 339 -22.19 1.47 -31.56
N PHE A 340 -22.66 0.35 -30.99
CA PHE A 340 -23.61 -0.55 -31.64
C PHE A 340 -25.04 -0.44 -31.07
N ASP A 341 -25.36 0.64 -30.36
CA ASP A 341 -26.70 0.92 -29.84
C ASP A 341 -27.31 -0.29 -29.10
N SER A 342 -26.51 -0.91 -28.22
CA SER A 342 -26.93 -2.09 -27.47
C SER A 342 -28.28 -1.85 -26.78
N PRO A 343 -29.13 -2.88 -26.61
CA PRO A 343 -30.43 -2.73 -25.95
C PRO A 343 -30.33 -2.04 -24.57
N TRP A 344 -29.20 -2.22 -23.88
CA TRP A 344 -28.85 -1.57 -22.62
C TRP A 344 -28.76 -0.05 -22.71
N VAL A 345 -28.31 0.49 -23.85
CA VAL A 345 -28.14 1.92 -24.10
C VAL A 345 -29.39 2.52 -24.74
N THR A 346 -30.02 1.80 -25.67
CA THR A 346 -31.20 2.29 -26.41
C THR A 346 -32.50 2.22 -25.62
N MET A 347 -32.65 1.28 -24.69
CA MET A 347 -33.85 1.13 -23.84
C MET A 347 -33.66 1.69 -22.42
N TYR A 348 -32.63 2.51 -22.18
CA TYR A 348 -32.36 3.04 -20.84
C TYR A 348 -33.51 3.93 -20.34
N THR A 349 -34.15 3.51 -19.24
CA THR A 349 -35.02 4.37 -18.43
C THR A 349 -34.53 4.40 -16.98
N GLU A 350 -34.63 5.56 -16.31
CA GLU A 350 -34.16 5.72 -14.92
C GLU A 350 -34.88 4.79 -13.93
N ALA A 351 -36.13 4.40 -14.23
CA ALA A 351 -36.92 3.50 -13.39
C ALA A 351 -36.42 2.04 -13.49
N GLU A 352 -36.24 1.53 -14.71
CA GLU A 352 -35.73 0.17 -14.95
C GLU A 352 -34.27 0.03 -14.52
N ALA A 353 -33.46 1.09 -14.66
CA ALA A 353 -32.08 1.10 -14.18
C ALA A 353 -31.97 1.02 -12.65
N LYS A 354 -32.98 1.51 -11.91
CA LYS A 354 -33.04 1.39 -10.46
C LYS A 354 -33.41 -0.03 -10.03
N GLU A 355 -34.38 -0.64 -10.70
CA GLU A 355 -34.81 -2.02 -10.46
C GLU A 355 -33.70 -3.02 -10.80
N ALA A 356 -33.08 -2.90 -11.98
CA ALA A 356 -31.93 -3.72 -12.38
C ALA A 356 -30.72 -3.57 -11.45
N ARG A 357 -30.57 -2.40 -10.79
CA ARG A 357 -29.53 -2.18 -9.79
C ARG A 357 -29.86 -2.85 -8.44
N GLU A 358 -31.13 -2.93 -8.08
CA GLU A 358 -31.58 -3.68 -6.90
C GLU A 358 -31.36 -5.19 -7.13
N ASP A 359 -31.73 -5.71 -8.31
CA ASP A 359 -31.47 -7.10 -8.71
C ASP A 359 -29.97 -7.45 -8.77
N GLY A 360 -29.14 -6.53 -9.27
CA GLY A 360 -27.69 -6.71 -9.34
C GLY A 360 -27.01 -6.75 -7.97
N VAL A 361 -27.56 -6.05 -6.97
CA VAL A 361 -27.08 -6.12 -5.58
C VAL A 361 -27.39 -7.48 -4.95
N ASP A 362 -28.55 -8.07 -5.25
CA ASP A 362 -28.90 -9.41 -4.76
C ASP A 362 -28.02 -10.50 -5.38
N GLN A 363 -27.64 -10.37 -6.67
CA GLN A 363 -26.70 -11.27 -7.34
C GLN A 363 -25.23 -11.08 -6.93
N LEU A 364 -24.89 -9.95 -6.31
CA LEU A 364 -23.52 -9.59 -5.96
C LEU A 364 -22.92 -10.52 -4.90
N GLU A 365 -23.72 -10.94 -3.92
CA GLU A 365 -23.27 -11.84 -2.85
C GLU A 365 -22.87 -13.22 -3.42
N GLU A 366 -23.67 -13.76 -4.34
CA GLU A 366 -23.35 -14.98 -5.08
C GLU A 366 -22.07 -14.81 -5.92
N GLY A 367 -21.96 -13.69 -6.63
CA GLY A 367 -20.79 -13.31 -7.41
C GLY A 367 -19.50 -13.26 -6.57
N TRP A 368 -19.56 -12.71 -5.35
CA TRP A 368 -18.45 -12.67 -4.41
C TRP A 368 -18.03 -14.05 -3.93
N LEU A 369 -18.99 -14.90 -3.55
CA LEU A 369 -18.71 -16.27 -3.10
C LEU A 369 -18.07 -17.10 -4.21
N LEU A 370 -18.57 -16.99 -5.44
CA LEU A 370 -17.99 -17.63 -6.62
C LEU A 370 -16.58 -17.11 -6.93
N ALA A 371 -16.37 -15.79 -6.86
CA ALA A 371 -15.06 -15.17 -7.08
C ALA A 371 -14.02 -15.61 -6.03
N LEU A 372 -14.42 -15.70 -4.76
CA LEU A 372 -13.58 -16.18 -3.66
C LEU A 372 -13.18 -17.65 -3.87
N SER A 373 -14.15 -18.51 -4.18
CA SER A 373 -13.92 -19.93 -4.46
C SER A 373 -12.95 -20.12 -5.64
N ARG A 374 -13.18 -19.40 -6.74
CA ARG A 374 -12.29 -19.42 -7.92
C ARG A 374 -10.88 -18.94 -7.61
N SER A 375 -10.74 -17.85 -6.85
CA SER A 375 -9.43 -17.31 -6.45
C SER A 375 -8.66 -18.31 -5.59
N ALA A 376 -9.34 -18.99 -4.65
CA ALA A 376 -8.73 -20.03 -3.82
C ALA A 376 -8.24 -21.23 -4.66
N ILE A 377 -9.07 -21.72 -5.59
CA ILE A 377 -8.70 -22.81 -6.52
C ILE A 377 -7.51 -22.40 -7.38
N TYR A 378 -7.52 -21.18 -7.91
CA TYR A 378 -6.45 -20.63 -8.74
C TYR A 378 -5.13 -20.54 -7.97
N GLN A 379 -5.15 -20.04 -6.74
CA GLN A 379 -3.96 -19.99 -5.86
C GLN A 379 -3.43 -21.39 -5.53
N GLN A 380 -4.30 -22.35 -5.22
CA GLN A 380 -3.89 -23.74 -5.00
C GLN A 380 -3.27 -24.37 -6.25
N GLY A 381 -3.83 -24.09 -7.43
CA GLY A 381 -3.29 -24.52 -8.72
C GLY A 381 -1.89 -23.96 -8.98
N LEU A 382 -1.68 -22.67 -8.72
CA LEU A 382 -0.35 -22.03 -8.79
C LEU A 382 0.65 -22.70 -7.83
N ARG A 383 0.26 -22.94 -6.58
CA ARG A 383 1.10 -23.65 -5.59
C ARG A 383 1.51 -25.04 -6.10
N ARG A 384 0.56 -25.81 -6.66
CA ARG A 384 0.85 -27.13 -7.25
C ARG A 384 1.78 -27.05 -8.45
N TYR A 385 1.59 -26.07 -9.33
CA TYR A 385 2.45 -25.84 -10.50
C TYR A 385 3.89 -25.49 -10.10
N HIS A 386 4.06 -24.58 -9.15
CA HIS A 386 5.39 -24.22 -8.62
C HIS A 386 6.06 -25.41 -7.92
N ASN A 387 5.30 -26.16 -7.10
CA ASN A 387 5.82 -27.34 -6.40
C ASN A 387 6.12 -28.52 -7.34
N ARG A 388 5.53 -28.59 -8.54
CA ARG A 388 5.79 -29.68 -9.52
C ARG A 388 7.26 -29.73 -9.97
N LYS A 389 7.97 -28.61 -9.93
CA LYS A 389 9.41 -28.55 -10.25
C LYS A 389 10.31 -28.86 -9.04
N VAL A 390 9.73 -28.99 -7.84
CA VAL A 390 10.44 -29.33 -6.61
C VAL A 390 10.31 -30.85 -6.40
N LYS A 391 11.26 -31.62 -6.94
CA LYS A 391 11.37 -33.04 -6.57
C LYS A 391 12.07 -33.14 -5.21
N PRO A 392 11.45 -33.73 -4.18
CA PRO A 392 12.16 -34.02 -2.93
C PRO A 392 13.30 -35.01 -3.24
N ARG A 393 14.52 -34.68 -2.83
CA ARG A 393 15.68 -35.56 -2.97
C ARG A 393 15.77 -36.46 -1.74
N SER A 394 15.05 -37.57 -1.75
CA SER A 394 15.18 -38.60 -0.72
C SER A 394 16.19 -39.67 -1.15
N PHE A 395 17.09 -40.03 -0.23
CA PHE A 395 18.03 -41.14 -0.40
C PHE A 395 17.77 -42.25 0.63
N GLN A 396 18.16 -43.48 0.32
CA GLN A 396 18.06 -44.65 1.21
C GLN A 396 19.43 -45.05 1.75
N GLU A 397 19.45 -45.77 2.87
CA GLU A 397 20.67 -46.38 3.40
C GLU A 397 21.26 -47.34 2.36
N GLY A 398 22.56 -47.22 2.08
CA GLY A 398 23.24 -47.95 1.02
C GLY A 398 23.34 -47.22 -0.33
N ASP A 399 22.63 -46.11 -0.55
CA ASP A 399 22.77 -45.32 -1.78
C ASP A 399 24.18 -44.69 -1.89
N LEU A 400 24.77 -44.75 -3.08
CA LEU A 400 26.00 -44.03 -3.42
C LEU A 400 25.69 -42.56 -3.72
N VAL A 401 26.43 -41.66 -3.08
CA VAL A 401 26.26 -40.21 -3.19
C VAL A 401 27.60 -39.48 -3.28
N LEU A 402 27.60 -38.36 -3.98
CA LEU A 402 28.66 -37.36 -3.95
C LEU A 402 28.29 -36.24 -2.97
N ARG A 403 29.31 -35.69 -2.31
CA ARG A 403 29.23 -34.62 -1.32
C ARG A 403 29.75 -33.32 -1.92
N LEU A 404 29.07 -32.20 -1.69
CA LEU A 404 29.56 -30.89 -2.15
C LEU A 404 30.75 -30.41 -1.30
N ILE A 405 31.85 -30.00 -1.94
CA ILE A 405 33.04 -29.48 -1.25
C ILE A 405 32.74 -28.07 -0.68
N GLN A 406 32.74 -27.93 0.65
CA GLN A 406 32.39 -26.66 1.32
C GLN A 406 33.59 -25.73 1.56
N ARG A 407 34.83 -26.22 1.44
CA ARG A 407 36.05 -25.43 1.69
C ARG A 407 36.55 -24.76 0.41
N THR A 408 36.66 -23.43 0.43
CA THR A 408 37.08 -22.61 -0.73
C THR A 408 38.60 -22.43 -0.85
N ALA A 409 39.38 -22.83 0.17
CA ALA A 409 40.83 -22.67 0.17
C ALA A 409 41.48 -23.58 -0.89
N GLY A 410 42.05 -22.98 -1.94
CA GLY A 410 42.76 -23.69 -3.02
C GLY A 410 41.89 -24.14 -4.20
N GLN A 411 40.60 -23.80 -4.24
CA GLN A 411 39.72 -24.15 -5.36
C GLN A 411 39.92 -23.21 -6.56
N HIS A 412 40.26 -23.76 -7.73
CA HIS A 412 40.23 -23.07 -9.01
C HIS A 412 39.05 -23.56 -9.86
N LYS A 413 38.60 -22.75 -10.82
CA LYS A 413 37.36 -22.95 -11.61
C LYS A 413 37.22 -24.30 -12.35
N LEU A 414 38.29 -25.09 -12.43
CA LEU A 414 38.32 -26.39 -13.12
C LEU A 414 38.23 -27.60 -12.17
N LEU A 415 38.28 -27.42 -10.85
CA LEU A 415 38.11 -28.53 -9.90
C LEU A 415 36.64 -28.97 -9.83
N ALA A 416 36.43 -30.29 -9.77
CA ALA A 416 35.11 -30.84 -9.58
C ALA A 416 34.53 -30.35 -8.23
N PRO A 417 33.32 -29.74 -8.22
CA PRO A 417 32.74 -29.20 -6.99
C PRO A 417 32.22 -30.29 -6.03
N TRP A 418 32.29 -31.55 -6.45
CA TRP A 418 31.77 -32.72 -5.75
C TRP A 418 32.90 -33.68 -5.41
N GLU A 419 32.91 -34.16 -4.18
CA GLU A 419 33.84 -35.13 -3.61
C GLU A 419 33.10 -36.46 -3.34
N GLY A 420 33.77 -37.59 -3.53
CA GLY A 420 33.20 -38.92 -3.31
C GLY A 420 33.80 -39.97 -4.24
N PRO A 421 33.23 -41.18 -4.30
CA PRO A 421 31.90 -41.57 -3.80
C PRO A 421 31.82 -41.89 -2.30
N PHE A 422 30.68 -41.59 -1.70
CA PHE A 422 30.30 -41.93 -0.33
C PHE A 422 29.04 -42.83 -0.34
N VAL A 423 28.86 -43.64 0.70
CA VAL A 423 27.65 -44.45 0.94
C VAL A 423 26.86 -43.85 2.10
N ILE A 424 25.54 -43.80 1.98
CA ILE A 424 24.66 -43.40 3.09
C ILE A 424 24.61 -44.52 4.12
N SER A 425 25.07 -44.24 5.34
CA SER A 425 25.03 -45.18 6.46
C SER A 425 23.68 -45.16 7.18
N LYS A 426 23.16 -43.95 7.46
CA LYS A 426 21.94 -43.78 8.25
C LYS A 426 21.10 -42.60 7.78
N ALA A 427 19.79 -42.79 7.64
CA ALA A 427 18.83 -41.74 7.33
C ALA A 427 18.08 -41.29 8.61
N LEU A 428 18.14 -40.00 8.95
CA LEU A 428 17.54 -39.45 10.18
C LEU A 428 16.08 -38.97 10.03
N GLY A 429 15.42 -39.27 8.90
CA GLY A 429 14.02 -38.90 8.63
C GLY A 429 13.77 -37.41 8.27
N ASN A 430 14.69 -36.50 8.63
CA ASN A 430 14.58 -35.05 8.39
C ASN A 430 15.55 -34.57 7.29
N ASP A 431 15.60 -35.23 6.14
CA ASP A 431 16.50 -34.92 5.01
C ASP A 431 17.99 -34.82 5.38
N SER A 432 18.39 -35.54 6.44
CA SER A 432 19.74 -35.53 7.02
C SER A 432 20.31 -36.94 7.05
N TYR A 433 21.55 -37.11 6.58
CA TYR A 433 22.18 -38.40 6.29
C TYR A 433 23.60 -38.48 6.85
N TYR A 434 23.97 -39.62 7.43
CA TYR A 434 25.37 -39.94 7.74
C TYR A 434 26.04 -40.64 6.57
N LEU A 435 27.29 -40.27 6.29
CA LEU A 435 28.05 -40.77 5.14
C LEU A 435 29.26 -41.60 5.59
N ILE A 436 29.57 -42.65 4.84
CA ILE A 436 30.81 -43.44 4.96
C ILE A 436 31.55 -43.35 3.62
N ASP A 437 32.87 -43.21 3.68
CA ASP A 437 33.73 -43.19 2.49
C ASP A 437 33.69 -44.55 1.78
N ALA A 438 33.28 -44.57 0.50
CA ALA A 438 33.15 -45.80 -0.28
C ALA A 438 34.50 -46.33 -0.80
N GLN A 439 35.55 -45.50 -0.78
CA GLN A 439 36.87 -45.83 -1.33
C GLN A 439 37.82 -46.47 -0.30
N LYS A 440 37.46 -46.49 0.98
CA LYS A 440 38.28 -47.10 2.04
C LYS A 440 37.77 -48.51 2.37
N PRO A 441 38.58 -49.57 2.20
CA PRO A 441 38.13 -50.93 2.48
C PRO A 441 37.87 -51.13 3.97
N ARG A 442 36.82 -51.90 4.30
CA ARG A 442 36.59 -52.44 5.65
C ARG A 442 37.71 -53.43 5.98
N ALA A 443 38.78 -52.97 6.63
CA ALA A 443 39.81 -53.85 7.19
C ALA A 443 39.48 -54.21 8.65
N CYS A 444 39.91 -55.41 9.03
CA CYS A 444 39.61 -56.08 10.29
C CYS A 444 39.91 -55.25 11.55
N LYS A 445 39.00 -55.39 12.53
CA LYS A 445 39.12 -55.09 13.98
C LYS A 445 40.47 -54.50 14.42
N ARG A 446 40.43 -53.21 14.76
CA ARG A 446 41.47 -52.30 15.32
C ARG A 446 42.04 -51.38 14.25
N ASP A 447 41.37 -50.22 14.13
CA ASP A 447 41.86 -48.90 13.70
C ASP A 447 40.75 -48.15 12.95
N ASP A 448 40.65 -46.84 13.19
CA ASP A 448 39.54 -45.90 12.92
C ASP A 448 39.11 -45.71 11.44
N SER A 449 39.36 -46.66 10.54
CA SER A 449 39.16 -46.52 9.08
C SER A 449 37.75 -46.87 8.58
N GLY A 450 36.73 -46.54 9.36
CA GLY A 450 35.31 -46.60 9.00
C GLY A 450 34.52 -45.45 9.61
N LYS A 451 35.17 -44.29 9.82
CA LYS A 451 34.53 -43.14 10.46
C LYS A 451 33.37 -42.63 9.62
N GLU A 452 32.16 -42.91 10.10
CA GLU A 452 30.97 -42.14 9.75
C GLU A 452 31.29 -40.65 9.89
N SER A 453 30.73 -39.84 8.99
CA SER A 453 30.87 -38.40 9.06
C SER A 453 30.47 -37.89 10.45
N GLU A 454 31.33 -37.11 11.12
CA GLU A 454 31.08 -36.59 12.48
C GLU A 454 29.78 -35.76 12.61
N ARG A 455 29.31 -35.21 11.49
CA ARG A 455 28.06 -34.43 11.41
C ARG A 455 27.17 -34.95 10.29
N PRO A 456 25.85 -34.93 10.46
CA PRO A 456 24.91 -35.32 9.43
C PRO A 456 24.88 -34.31 8.28
N TRP A 457 24.73 -34.81 7.05
CA TRP A 457 24.71 -34.05 5.82
C TRP A 457 23.29 -33.88 5.29
N ASN A 458 22.92 -32.67 4.89
CA ASN A 458 21.60 -32.39 4.33
C ASN A 458 21.47 -32.90 2.87
N ALA A 459 20.29 -33.39 2.50
CA ALA A 459 19.96 -33.87 1.15
C ALA A 459 20.35 -32.92 0.02
N ASN A 460 20.29 -31.60 0.26
CA ASN A 460 20.64 -30.57 -0.72
C ASN A 460 22.15 -30.49 -1.03
N LEU A 461 22.99 -30.98 -0.12
CA LEU A 461 24.45 -31.04 -0.26
C LEU A 461 24.93 -32.39 -0.82
N LEU A 462 23.99 -33.26 -1.19
CA LEU A 462 24.25 -34.60 -1.71
C LEU A 462 23.69 -34.74 -3.14
N ARG A 463 24.40 -35.53 -3.94
CA ARG A 463 23.99 -35.89 -5.30
C ARG A 463 24.12 -37.39 -5.48
N ARG A 464 23.09 -38.05 -6.02
CA ARG A 464 23.15 -39.49 -6.29
C ARG A 464 24.29 -39.79 -7.27
N PHE A 465 25.16 -40.72 -6.91
CA PHE A 465 26.24 -41.22 -7.74
C PHE A 465 25.76 -42.52 -8.37
N TYR A 466 25.74 -42.54 -9.70
CA TYR A 466 25.43 -43.73 -10.48
C TYR A 466 26.77 -44.25 -10.99
N SER A 467 27.14 -45.46 -10.55
CA SER A 467 28.35 -46.16 -10.97
C SER A 467 28.29 -46.58 -12.44
#